data_AF-A0A9D9DNB5-F1
#
_entry.id   AF-A0A9D9DNB5-F1
#
_cell.length_a   1.000
_cell.length_b   1.000
_cell.length_c   1.000
_cell.angle_alpha   90.00
_cell.angle_beta   90.00
_cell.angle_gamma   90.00
#
_symmetry.space_group_name_H-M   'P 1'
#
loop_
_entity.id
_entity.type
_entity.pdbx_description
1 polymer ?
#
loop_
_entity_poly.entity_id
_entity_poly.type
_entity_poly.pdbx_seq_one_letter_code
_entity_poly.pdbx_strand_id
1 'polypeptide(L)'
;MEGFKKSVVMKVEKINYNTYLNKPPQVGKIRCGGQTNFTGHVPQKDLIKELKNIIPYPMKVISRLAESMGEVQNIIINSLGTGLVAPLFIKYNPLSKTDEDTRTYSAWRQPISAILAVATQAGMVAPFNSIISDMSYSGKYPEEYNLSNFRDEKYLKKMIKKAEPYLTKDQIAKKVQETMTAQHKELLNNLRYKNKIMILTENGPAKQLSDKTYYNTMLDTIKALIKSDKAKEESCNTKETRRLIRSEFLSKNNAAVKETLGEIKQELDNAKNLNSMKSYLKLKYKQLKKDKCDSKLLEMVNELRARIKNVNDPPAENGKPVIHTDDIIMEELREKTDKMLKHAEKYGTITDENLIKAEVEKSVAERKDAFKVSLKTLQDLEKRITNGEKITVSEIEQLFKEKAKGISFKDSALHTEFAEELIDKYKNNIKNNIKGHKQFTGLIISLAVLPITCTLLNWVYPRFMDAVFPNLSNKKHDNESKQLVDKAPKEQTGGVAA
;
A
#
# COMPACT_ATOMS: atom_id res chain seq x y z
N MET A 1 34.38 38.70 3.46
CA MET A 1 33.57 38.30 4.63
C MET A 1 32.50 37.34 4.14
N GLU A 2 32.81 36.04 4.25
CA GLU A 2 31.96 34.94 3.83
C GLU A 2 30.88 34.69 4.90
N GLY A 3 29.61 34.88 4.52
CA GLY A 3 28.47 34.60 5.38
C GLY A 3 28.01 33.15 5.23
N PHE A 4 28.36 32.32 6.20
CA PHE A 4 27.87 30.95 6.37
C PHE A 4 26.33 30.90 6.44
N LYS A 5 25.66 30.42 5.39
CA LYS A 5 24.30 29.86 5.50
C LYS A 5 24.40 28.38 5.86
N LYS A 6 24.38 28.10 7.15
CA LYS A 6 24.32 26.74 7.72
C LYS A 6 22.91 26.17 7.46
N SER A 7 22.74 25.32 6.46
CA SER A 7 21.53 24.54 6.27
C SER A 7 21.41 23.51 7.40
N VAL A 8 20.51 23.73 8.34
CA VAL A 8 20.22 22.76 9.41
C VAL A 8 19.41 21.62 8.81
N VAL A 9 20.10 20.58 8.34
CA VAL A 9 19.50 19.25 8.13
C VAL A 9 19.61 18.53 9.47
N MET A 10 18.51 18.46 10.23
CA MET A 10 18.47 17.63 11.43
C MET A 10 18.63 16.16 11.03
N LYS A 11 19.71 15.53 11.49
CA LYS A 11 19.87 14.07 11.49
C LYS A 11 18.85 13.51 12.47
N VAL A 12 17.81 12.86 11.96
CA VAL A 12 16.91 12.08 12.81
C VAL A 12 17.66 10.79 13.16
N GLU A 13 18.04 10.64 14.42
CA GLU A 13 18.60 9.38 14.91
C GLU A 13 17.56 8.26 14.72
N LYS A 14 18.05 7.09 14.30
CA LYS A 14 17.26 5.91 14.00
C LYS A 14 16.22 5.65 15.10
N ILE A 15 14.95 5.89 14.81
CA ILE A 15 13.85 5.41 15.64
C ILE A 15 13.79 3.90 15.44
N ASN A 16 14.24 3.16 16.46
CA ASN A 16 14.26 1.71 16.47
C ASN A 16 12.82 1.19 16.64
N TYR A 17 12.16 0.85 15.52
CA TYR A 17 10.91 0.08 15.57
C TYR A 17 11.25 -1.40 15.67
N ASN A 18 11.42 -1.87 16.90
CA ASN A 18 11.33 -3.29 17.20
C ASN A 18 10.68 -3.49 18.57
N THR A 19 9.39 -3.82 18.58
CA THR A 19 8.75 -4.68 19.60
C THR A 19 7.29 -4.94 19.20
N TYR A 20 7.09 -5.99 18.39
CA TYR A 20 5.95 -6.87 18.63
C TYR A 20 6.34 -7.78 19.80
N LEU A 21 5.41 -7.97 20.74
CA LEU A 21 5.49 -8.75 22.00
C LEU A 21 6.00 -7.99 23.24
N ASN A 22 5.07 -7.37 23.98
CA ASN A 22 4.71 -7.79 25.34
C ASN A 22 3.44 -7.06 25.79
N LYS A 23 2.61 -7.76 26.58
CA LYS A 23 1.31 -7.32 27.09
C LYS A 23 1.36 -5.87 27.61
N PRO A 24 0.31 -5.05 27.41
CA PRO A 24 0.27 -3.71 27.98
C PRO A 24 0.36 -3.80 29.52
N PRO A 25 1.13 -2.92 30.17
CA PRO A 25 1.17 -2.85 31.61
C PRO A 25 -0.23 -2.52 32.14
N GLN A 26 -0.71 -3.31 33.10
CA GLN A 26 -1.98 -3.07 33.78
C GLN A 26 -1.84 -1.83 34.66
N VAL A 27 -2.23 -0.67 34.13
CA VAL A 27 -2.48 0.52 34.93
C VAL A 27 -3.85 0.34 35.59
N GLY A 28 -3.89 0.48 36.91
CA GLY A 28 -5.05 0.20 37.76
C GLY A 28 -6.35 0.84 37.27
N LYS A 29 -7.41 0.05 37.26
CA LYS A 29 -8.77 0.46 36.88
C LYS A 29 -9.32 1.48 37.86
N ILE A 30 -9.45 2.74 37.43
CA ILE A 30 -10.46 3.64 37.98
C ILE A 30 -11.80 3.20 37.38
N ARG A 31 -12.70 2.71 38.24
CA ARG A 31 -14.07 2.34 37.87
C ARG A 31 -14.88 3.61 37.64
N CYS A 32 -15.17 3.94 36.38
CA CYS A 32 -16.31 4.79 36.03
C CYS A 32 -17.38 3.89 35.41
N GLY A 33 -18.60 3.98 35.93
CA GLY A 33 -19.71 3.09 35.64
C GLY A 33 -20.25 3.17 34.21
N GLY A 34 -20.76 2.02 33.77
CA GLY A 34 -21.66 1.76 32.64
C GLY A 34 -21.77 2.80 31.52
N GLN A 35 -21.00 2.61 30.44
CA GLN A 35 -21.43 3.02 29.11
C GLN A 35 -21.89 1.77 28.35
N THR A 36 -23.17 1.75 27.99
CA THR A 36 -23.77 0.80 27.06
C THR A 36 -23.15 1.00 25.68
N ASN A 37 -22.45 -0.02 25.18
CA ASN A 37 -21.89 -0.02 23.84
C ASN A 37 -23.01 -0.23 22.80
N PHE A 38 -23.20 0.73 21.89
CA PHE A 38 -24.04 0.56 20.71
C PHE A 38 -23.32 -0.38 19.72
N THR A 39 -23.83 -1.60 19.54
CA THR A 39 -23.36 -2.55 18.52
C THR A 39 -24.12 -2.32 17.21
N GLY A 40 -23.70 -1.31 16.44
CA GLY A 40 -24.18 -1.09 15.07
C GLY A 40 -22.99 -0.88 14.15
N HIS A 41 -22.54 -1.94 13.47
CA HIS A 41 -21.46 -1.82 12.48
C HIS A 41 -22.08 -1.54 11.10
N VAL A 42 -22.25 -0.26 10.78
CA VAL A 42 -22.61 0.15 9.41
C VAL A 42 -21.33 0.11 8.55
N PRO A 43 -21.32 -0.57 7.40
CA PRO A 43 -20.16 -0.59 6.52
C PRO A 43 -19.76 0.83 6.12
N GLN A 44 -18.50 1.19 6.35
CA GLN A 44 -17.95 2.52 6.13
C GLN A 44 -18.19 3.08 4.71
N LYS A 45 -18.34 2.19 3.70
CA LYS A 45 -18.68 2.55 2.32
C LYS A 45 -20.11 3.03 2.13
N ASP A 46 -21.07 2.53 2.91
CA ASP A 46 -22.48 2.86 2.78
C ASP A 46 -22.78 4.22 3.44
N LEU A 47 -22.15 4.50 4.59
CA LEU A 47 -22.13 5.84 5.21
C LEU A 47 -21.58 6.93 4.28
N ILE A 48 -20.48 6.67 3.57
CA ILE A 48 -19.88 7.61 2.60
C ILE A 48 -20.82 7.85 1.40
N LYS A 49 -21.57 6.83 0.99
CA LYS A 49 -22.51 6.91 -0.14
C LYS A 49 -23.73 7.76 0.20
N GLU A 50 -24.25 7.63 1.42
CA GLU A 50 -25.34 8.48 1.93
C GLU A 50 -24.87 9.92 2.21
N LEU A 51 -23.66 10.10 2.76
CA LEU A 51 -23.04 11.42 2.94
C LEU A 51 -22.82 12.15 1.60
N LYS A 52 -22.43 11.46 0.53
CA LYS A 52 -22.27 12.06 -0.81
C LYS A 52 -23.58 12.62 -1.40
N ASN A 53 -24.74 12.19 -0.91
CA ASN A 53 -26.03 12.72 -1.35
C ASN A 53 -26.46 13.98 -0.58
N ILE A 54 -25.99 14.15 0.66
CA ILE A 54 -26.34 15.28 1.55
C ILE A 54 -25.33 16.45 1.40
N ILE A 55 -24.13 16.15 0.89
CA ILE A 55 -23.04 17.11 0.77
C ILE A 55 -23.20 18.03 -0.49
N PRO A 56 -23.15 19.37 -0.36
CA PRO A 56 -23.21 20.30 -1.49
C PRO A 56 -22.12 20.09 -2.55
N TYR A 57 -22.37 20.46 -3.81
CA TYR A 57 -21.45 20.27 -4.94
C TYR A 57 -19.98 20.69 -4.72
N PRO A 58 -19.64 21.87 -4.13
CA PRO A 58 -18.23 22.25 -3.88
C PRO A 58 -17.50 21.28 -2.93
N MET A 59 -18.23 20.59 -2.07
CA MET A 59 -17.69 19.66 -1.08
C MET A 59 -17.46 18.25 -1.66
N LYS A 60 -18.10 17.92 -2.80
CA LYS A 60 -17.78 16.72 -3.61
C LYS A 60 -16.42 16.84 -4.30
N VAL A 61 -16.00 18.07 -4.62
CA VAL A 61 -14.66 18.36 -5.18
C VAL A 61 -13.59 18.20 -4.10
N ILE A 62 -13.90 18.64 -2.88
CA ILE A 62 -13.02 18.51 -1.71
C ILE A 62 -12.86 17.04 -1.27
N SER A 63 -13.93 16.23 -1.29
CA SER A 63 -13.83 14.80 -1.00
C SER A 63 -12.97 14.05 -2.04
N ARG A 64 -13.04 14.45 -3.32
CA ARG A 64 -12.18 13.91 -4.39
C ARG A 64 -10.71 14.28 -4.20
N LEU A 65 -10.40 15.46 -3.64
CA LEU A 65 -9.04 15.85 -3.26
C LEU A 65 -8.52 15.00 -2.09
N ALA A 66 -9.35 14.74 -1.08
CA ALA A 66 -9.01 13.89 0.06
C ALA A 66 -8.81 12.40 -0.30
N GLU A 67 -9.58 11.87 -1.26
CA GLU A 67 -9.46 10.51 -1.79
C GLU A 67 -8.08 10.24 -2.46
N SER A 68 -7.31 11.28 -2.80
CA SER A 68 -5.97 11.15 -3.40
C SER A 68 -4.82 11.02 -2.38
N MET A 69 -5.10 11.07 -1.06
CA MET A 69 -4.09 11.19 0.00
C MET A 69 -4.15 10.06 1.04
N GLY A 70 -4.33 8.83 0.56
CA GLY A 70 -4.77 7.59 1.23
C GLY A 70 -4.51 7.30 2.73
N GLU A 71 -3.55 7.94 3.40
CA GLU A 71 -3.25 7.68 4.82
C GLU A 71 -3.57 8.87 5.73
N VAL A 72 -3.34 10.09 5.24
CA VAL A 72 -3.90 11.32 5.84
C VAL A 72 -5.43 11.25 5.78
N GLN A 73 -5.96 10.62 4.73
CA GLN A 73 -7.37 10.27 4.57
C GLN A 73 -7.94 9.45 5.75
N ASN A 74 -7.22 8.50 6.37
CA ASN A 74 -7.77 7.70 7.47
C ASN A 74 -7.89 8.49 8.78
N ILE A 75 -6.90 9.34 9.08
CA ILE A 75 -6.95 10.25 10.25
C ILE A 75 -8.06 11.29 10.05
N ILE A 76 -8.21 11.77 8.82
CA ILE A 76 -9.23 12.73 8.40
C ILE A 76 -10.64 12.12 8.37
N ILE A 77 -10.81 10.90 7.87
CA ILE A 77 -12.12 10.24 7.77
C ILE A 77 -12.59 9.78 9.15
N ASN A 78 -11.70 9.36 10.04
CA ASN A 78 -12.08 9.04 11.41
C ASN A 78 -12.49 10.30 12.19
N SER A 79 -11.80 11.43 12.03
CA SER A 79 -12.19 12.70 12.66
C SER A 79 -13.47 13.29 12.04
N LEU A 80 -13.66 13.20 10.72
CA LEU A 80 -14.90 13.54 10.04
C LEU A 80 -16.07 12.63 10.44
N GLY A 81 -15.84 11.31 10.51
CA GLY A 81 -16.85 10.34 10.91
C GLY A 81 -17.34 10.59 12.33
N THR A 82 -16.43 10.94 13.24
CA THR A 82 -16.77 11.28 14.63
C THR A 82 -17.47 12.66 14.70
N GLY A 83 -17.02 13.64 13.90
CA GLY A 83 -17.58 14.99 13.83
C GLY A 83 -18.89 15.13 13.04
N LEU A 84 -19.31 14.11 12.27
CA LEU A 84 -20.58 14.06 11.53
C LEU A 84 -21.63 13.20 12.23
N VAL A 85 -21.22 12.15 12.95
CA VAL A 85 -22.15 11.26 13.68
C VAL A 85 -22.57 11.88 15.01
N ALA A 86 -21.68 12.56 15.74
CA ALA A 86 -22.01 13.19 17.03
C ALA A 86 -23.09 14.30 16.93
N PRO A 87 -23.11 15.17 15.91
CA PRO A 87 -24.17 16.17 15.74
C PRO A 87 -25.56 15.59 15.44
N LEU A 88 -25.64 14.41 14.79
CA LEU A 88 -26.91 13.72 14.56
C LEU A 88 -27.52 13.22 15.88
N PHE A 89 -26.70 12.69 16.79
CA PHE A 89 -27.15 12.30 18.13
C PHE A 89 -27.45 13.51 19.03
N ILE A 90 -26.77 14.65 18.84
CA ILE A 90 -27.05 15.90 19.59
C ILE A 90 -28.32 16.58 19.08
N LYS A 91 -28.57 16.62 17.77
CA LYS A 91 -29.79 17.20 17.18
C LYS A 91 -31.05 16.41 17.55
N TYR A 92 -30.95 15.09 17.68
CA TYR A 92 -32.07 14.22 18.05
C TYR A 92 -32.06 13.80 19.54
N ASN A 93 -31.33 14.50 20.42
CA ASN A 93 -31.36 14.21 21.85
C ASN A 93 -32.61 14.85 22.51
N PRO A 94 -33.56 14.06 23.05
CA PRO A 94 -34.78 14.59 23.67
C PRO A 94 -34.57 15.19 25.08
N LEU A 95 -33.35 15.19 25.62
CA LEU A 95 -33.06 15.59 27.01
C LEU A 95 -32.28 16.92 27.19
N SER A 96 -31.90 17.64 26.11
CA SER A 96 -31.19 18.92 26.26
C SER A 96 -32.14 20.11 26.37
N LYS A 97 -32.03 20.92 27.43
CA LYS A 97 -32.88 22.10 27.69
C LYS A 97 -32.46 23.37 26.90
N THR A 98 -31.92 23.23 25.70
CA THR A 98 -31.50 24.35 24.84
C THR A 98 -32.37 24.42 23.58
N ASP A 99 -32.62 25.64 23.11
CA ASP A 99 -33.45 25.92 21.93
C ASP A 99 -32.93 25.19 20.68
N GLU A 100 -33.83 24.60 19.90
CA GLU A 100 -33.55 23.65 18.81
C GLU A 100 -32.66 24.28 17.71
N ASP A 101 -32.80 25.58 17.56
CA ASP A 101 -32.15 26.43 16.56
C ASP A 101 -30.68 26.71 16.90
N THR A 102 -30.38 27.03 18.16
CA THR A 102 -29.01 27.24 18.65
C THR A 102 -28.21 25.93 18.68
N ARG A 103 -28.92 24.81 18.94
CA ARG A 103 -28.35 23.47 18.88
C ARG A 103 -28.01 23.06 17.45
N THR A 104 -28.88 23.37 16.49
CA THR A 104 -28.64 23.10 15.07
C THR A 104 -27.50 23.96 14.53
N TYR A 105 -27.40 25.24 14.92
CA TYR A 105 -26.25 26.09 14.62
C TYR A 105 -24.94 25.44 15.13
N SER A 106 -24.83 25.18 16.43
CA SER A 106 -23.61 24.61 17.03
C SER A 106 -23.25 23.22 16.49
N ALA A 107 -24.25 22.41 16.14
CA ALA A 107 -24.09 21.08 15.57
C ALA A 107 -23.42 21.10 14.18
N TRP A 108 -23.68 22.11 13.34
CA TRP A 108 -23.09 22.22 11.99
C TRP A 108 -21.68 22.80 11.98
N ARG A 109 -21.26 23.48 13.04
CA ARG A 109 -19.91 24.04 13.14
C ARG A 109 -18.82 22.98 13.12
N GLN A 110 -19.04 21.86 13.83
CA GLN A 110 -18.09 20.74 13.90
C GLN A 110 -17.84 20.06 12.55
N PRO A 111 -18.87 19.66 11.77
CA PRO A 111 -18.66 19.04 10.46
C PRO A 111 -18.09 20.02 9.44
N ILE A 112 -18.50 21.30 9.44
CA ILE A 112 -17.95 22.30 8.52
C ILE A 112 -16.48 22.60 8.84
N SER A 113 -16.14 22.71 10.13
CA SER A 113 -14.75 22.85 10.61
C SER A 113 -13.88 21.70 10.12
N ALA A 114 -14.35 20.45 10.34
CA ALA A 114 -13.62 19.27 9.92
C ALA A 114 -13.41 19.27 8.40
N ILE A 115 -14.46 19.50 7.60
CA ILE A 115 -14.32 19.43 6.14
C ILE A 115 -13.44 20.57 5.59
N LEU A 116 -13.54 21.76 6.16
CA LEU A 116 -12.71 22.89 5.77
C LEU A 116 -11.23 22.67 6.13
N ALA A 117 -10.96 22.09 7.30
CA ALA A 117 -9.62 21.70 7.70
C ALA A 117 -9.05 20.67 6.72
N VAL A 118 -9.83 19.66 6.32
CA VAL A 118 -9.42 18.67 5.31
C VAL A 118 -9.14 19.30 3.96
N ALA A 119 -10.02 20.18 3.47
CA ALA A 119 -9.86 20.85 2.19
C ALA A 119 -8.57 21.69 2.16
N THR A 120 -8.36 22.46 3.23
CA THR A 120 -7.21 23.35 3.37
C THR A 120 -5.92 22.54 3.54
N GLN A 121 -5.94 21.48 4.35
CA GLN A 121 -4.80 20.58 4.52
C GLN A 121 -4.49 19.84 3.22
N ALA A 122 -5.48 19.32 2.49
CA ALA A 122 -5.26 18.64 1.22
C ALA A 122 -4.71 19.59 0.15
N GLY A 123 -5.29 20.78 0.02
CA GLY A 123 -4.86 21.81 -0.92
C GLY A 123 -3.44 22.31 -0.64
N MET A 124 -3.07 22.45 0.63
CA MET A 124 -1.72 22.86 1.02
C MET A 124 -0.72 21.72 0.91
N VAL A 125 -1.04 20.49 1.34
CA VAL A 125 -0.07 19.37 1.40
C VAL A 125 0.22 18.77 0.02
N ALA A 126 -0.74 18.77 -0.91
CA ALA A 126 -0.54 18.23 -2.27
C ALA A 126 0.68 18.81 -3.03
N PRO A 127 0.87 20.15 -3.13
CA PRO A 127 2.06 20.71 -3.77
C PRO A 127 3.35 20.37 -3.02
N PHE A 128 3.36 20.34 -1.68
CA PHE A 128 4.53 19.94 -0.90
C PHE A 128 4.92 18.48 -1.16
N ASN A 129 3.94 17.57 -1.26
CA ASN A 129 4.21 16.17 -1.62
C ASN A 129 4.83 16.02 -3.00
N SER A 130 4.43 16.87 -3.96
CA SER A 130 5.05 16.91 -5.28
C SER A 130 6.47 17.48 -5.23
N ILE A 131 6.72 18.52 -4.43
CA ILE A 131 8.05 19.09 -4.23
C ILE A 131 8.99 18.06 -3.57
N ILE A 132 8.54 17.38 -2.52
CA ILE A 132 9.32 16.33 -1.84
C ILE A 132 9.69 15.21 -2.83
N SER A 133 8.75 14.80 -3.68
CA SER A 133 9.01 13.83 -4.74
C SER A 133 9.98 14.35 -5.80
N ASP A 134 9.80 15.57 -6.30
CA ASP A 134 10.71 16.16 -7.29
C ASP A 134 12.15 16.28 -6.72
N MET A 135 12.27 16.69 -5.45
CA MET A 135 13.55 16.78 -4.74
C MET A 135 14.24 15.41 -4.54
N SER A 136 13.46 14.36 -4.28
CA SER A 136 14.02 13.00 -4.14
C SER A 136 14.49 12.45 -5.49
N TYR A 137 13.78 12.73 -6.58
CA TYR A 137 14.17 12.33 -7.93
C TYR A 137 15.36 13.10 -8.48
N SER A 138 15.51 14.39 -8.12
CA SER A 138 16.63 15.22 -8.56
C SER A 138 17.90 15.05 -7.73
N GLY A 139 17.88 14.24 -6.67
CA GLY A 139 19.05 14.01 -5.80
C GLY A 139 19.36 15.17 -4.84
N LYS A 140 18.35 15.98 -4.48
CA LYS A 140 18.48 17.05 -3.47
C LYS A 140 18.46 16.51 -2.05
N TYR A 141 17.81 15.38 -1.85
CA TYR A 141 17.77 14.69 -0.58
C TYR A 141 19.00 13.78 -0.36
N PRO A 142 19.38 13.54 0.90
CA PRO A 142 20.44 12.59 1.22
C PRO A 142 20.02 11.15 0.86
N GLU A 143 20.97 10.22 0.90
CA GLU A 143 20.82 8.85 0.39
C GLU A 143 19.56 8.11 0.90
N GLU A 144 19.13 8.37 2.14
CA GLU A 144 17.97 7.74 2.78
C GLU A 144 16.63 8.10 2.13
N TYR A 145 16.56 9.23 1.41
CA TYR A 145 15.35 9.75 0.75
C TYR A 145 15.58 10.02 -0.74
N ASN A 146 16.63 9.46 -1.35
CA ASN A 146 17.02 9.75 -2.73
C ASN A 146 16.47 8.68 -3.68
N LEU A 147 15.54 9.09 -4.57
CA LEU A 147 14.93 8.23 -5.60
C LEU A 147 15.50 8.48 -6.99
N SER A 148 16.72 9.01 -7.12
CA SER A 148 17.30 9.35 -8.43
C SER A 148 17.38 8.18 -9.40
N ASN A 149 17.49 6.95 -8.86
CA ASN A 149 17.54 5.68 -9.61
C ASN A 149 16.16 5.09 -9.91
N PHE A 150 15.09 5.75 -9.46
CA PHE A 150 13.72 5.27 -9.52
C PHE A 150 12.73 6.36 -9.93
N ARG A 151 13.14 7.24 -10.86
CA ARG A 151 12.29 8.32 -11.37
C ARG A 151 11.02 7.74 -11.97
N ASP A 152 9.87 8.30 -11.58
CA ASP A 152 8.58 7.84 -12.05
C ASP A 152 8.20 8.46 -13.41
N GLU A 153 7.18 7.88 -14.04
CA GLU A 153 6.67 8.32 -15.34
C GLU A 153 6.31 9.82 -15.33
N LYS A 154 5.68 10.29 -14.24
CA LYS A 154 5.25 11.68 -14.10
C LYS A 154 6.42 12.64 -14.12
N TYR A 155 7.48 12.34 -13.37
CA TYR A 155 8.70 13.14 -13.32
C TYR A 155 9.43 13.11 -14.66
N LEU A 156 9.61 11.93 -15.25
CA LEU A 156 10.28 11.78 -16.54
C LEU A 156 9.53 12.51 -17.65
N LYS A 157 8.20 12.42 -17.68
CA LYS A 157 7.35 13.14 -18.63
C LYS A 157 7.50 14.66 -18.50
N LYS A 158 7.60 15.18 -17.27
CA LYS A 158 7.85 16.61 -17.01
C LYS A 158 9.23 17.03 -17.51
N MET A 159 10.26 16.21 -17.28
CA MET A 159 11.62 16.48 -17.73
C MET A 159 11.77 16.44 -19.25
N ILE A 160 11.24 15.39 -19.90
CA ILE A 160 11.29 15.22 -21.35
C ILE A 160 10.54 16.33 -22.06
N LYS A 161 9.34 16.71 -21.59
CA LYS A 161 8.59 17.85 -22.16
C LYS A 161 9.34 19.17 -22.06
N LYS A 162 10.12 19.35 -20.99
CA LYS A 162 10.93 20.57 -20.81
C LYS A 162 12.16 20.58 -21.72
N ALA A 163 12.78 19.42 -21.94
CA ALA A 163 13.94 19.28 -22.80
C ALA A 163 13.57 19.32 -24.30
N GLU A 164 12.47 18.68 -24.67
CA GLU A 164 12.01 18.53 -26.04
C GLU A 164 10.51 18.88 -26.16
N PRO A 165 10.17 20.18 -26.23
CA PRO A 165 8.78 20.63 -26.22
C PRO A 165 7.99 20.29 -27.51
N TYR A 166 8.69 19.90 -28.57
CA TYR A 166 8.12 19.62 -29.89
C TYR A 166 7.63 18.17 -30.07
N LEU A 167 7.87 17.28 -29.09
CA LEU A 167 7.45 15.88 -29.18
C LEU A 167 5.94 15.71 -29.04
N THR A 168 5.39 14.77 -29.81
CA THR A 168 4.00 14.32 -29.65
C THR A 168 3.80 13.53 -28.35
N LYS A 169 2.55 13.38 -27.90
CA LYS A 169 2.21 12.62 -26.67
C LYS A 169 2.73 11.17 -26.71
N ASP A 170 2.64 10.52 -27.87
CA ASP A 170 3.04 9.12 -28.04
C ASP A 170 4.56 8.97 -28.06
N GLN A 171 5.27 9.90 -28.71
CA GLN A 171 6.73 9.95 -28.67
C GLN A 171 7.26 10.20 -27.25
N ILE A 172 6.59 11.07 -26.48
CA ILE A 172 6.93 11.28 -25.06
C ILE A 172 6.72 10.00 -24.26
N ALA A 173 5.60 9.31 -24.44
CA ALA A 173 5.33 8.06 -23.73
C ALA A 173 6.39 6.99 -24.05
N LYS A 174 6.76 6.86 -25.32
CA LYS A 174 7.83 5.94 -25.77
C LYS A 174 9.18 6.28 -25.12
N LYS A 175 9.61 7.55 -25.17
CA LYS A 175 10.86 7.99 -24.55
C LYS A 175 10.88 7.82 -23.03
N VAL A 176 9.75 8.05 -22.35
CA VAL A 176 9.63 7.81 -20.91
C VAL A 176 9.88 6.33 -20.61
N GLN A 177 9.26 5.43 -21.37
CA GLN A 177 9.44 3.99 -21.18
C GLN A 177 10.89 3.56 -21.44
N GLU A 178 11.50 4.00 -22.53
CA GLU A 178 12.91 3.74 -22.85
C GLU A 178 13.84 4.22 -21.73
N THR A 179 13.57 5.41 -21.18
CA THR A 179 14.35 5.98 -20.07
C THR A 179 14.19 5.16 -18.78
N MET A 180 12.99 4.69 -18.47
CA MET A 180 12.76 3.83 -17.29
C MET A 180 13.47 2.48 -17.42
N THR A 181 13.42 1.87 -18.61
CA THR A 181 14.14 0.62 -18.90
C THR A 181 15.66 0.81 -18.81
N ALA A 182 16.19 1.91 -19.37
CA ALA A 182 17.60 2.23 -19.29
C ALA A 182 18.08 2.44 -17.84
N GLN A 183 17.31 3.19 -17.04
CA GLN A 183 17.60 3.44 -15.62
C GLN A 183 17.68 2.12 -14.82
N HIS A 184 16.73 1.20 -15.06
CA HIS A 184 16.73 -0.11 -14.39
C HIS A 184 17.93 -0.97 -14.82
N LYS A 185 18.20 -1.05 -16.13
CA LYS A 185 19.32 -1.82 -16.68
C LYS A 185 20.67 -1.31 -16.19
N GLU A 186 20.83 0.01 -16.10
CA GLU A 186 22.05 0.62 -15.57
C GLU A 186 22.27 0.27 -14.10
N LEU A 187 21.21 0.35 -13.28
CA LEU A 187 21.27 -0.04 -11.86
C LEU A 187 21.66 -1.51 -11.69
N LEU A 188 21.02 -2.40 -12.46
CA LEU A 188 21.31 -3.84 -12.45
C LEU A 188 22.77 -4.14 -12.83
N ASN A 189 23.28 -3.48 -13.88
CA ASN A 189 24.67 -3.62 -14.31
C ASN A 189 25.66 -3.10 -13.25
N ASN A 190 25.36 -1.96 -12.63
CA ASN A 190 26.20 -1.41 -11.57
C ASN A 190 26.26 -2.34 -10.34
N LEU A 191 25.17 -3.03 -10.01
CA LEU A 191 25.16 -4.05 -8.95
C LEU A 191 26.00 -5.28 -9.33
N ARG A 192 25.75 -5.87 -10.50
CA ARG A 192 26.40 -7.12 -10.93
C ARG A 192 27.90 -6.96 -11.19
N TYR A 193 28.30 -5.88 -11.87
CA TYR A 193 29.67 -5.73 -12.35
C TYR A 193 30.52 -4.76 -11.52
N LYS A 194 29.90 -3.82 -10.81
CA LYS A 194 30.63 -2.79 -10.04
C LYS A 194 30.40 -2.89 -8.54
N ASN A 195 29.46 -3.72 -8.09
CA ASN A 195 29.05 -3.87 -6.68
C ASN A 195 28.70 -2.54 -6.00
N LYS A 196 28.06 -1.62 -6.73
CA LYS A 196 27.84 -0.23 -6.30
C LYS A 196 26.49 0.28 -6.75
N ILE A 197 25.90 1.18 -5.96
CA ILE A 197 24.74 1.98 -6.33
C ILE A 197 25.20 3.43 -6.41
N MET A 198 25.02 4.05 -7.59
CA MET A 198 25.32 5.47 -7.81
C MET A 198 24.02 6.27 -7.66
N ILE A 199 24.05 7.38 -6.92
CA ILE A 199 22.93 8.29 -6.74
C ILE A 199 23.30 9.69 -7.23
N LEU A 200 22.32 10.44 -7.75
CA LEU A 200 22.57 11.84 -8.12
C LEU A 200 22.68 12.74 -6.88
N THR A 201 23.44 13.82 -7.04
CA THR A 201 23.55 14.91 -6.07
C THR A 201 23.15 16.24 -6.72
N GLU A 202 22.58 17.17 -5.95
CA GLU A 202 21.98 18.42 -6.47
C GLU A 202 22.91 19.24 -7.37
N ASN A 203 24.22 19.29 -7.07
CA ASN A 203 25.19 20.13 -7.76
C ASN A 203 26.56 19.45 -7.96
N GLY A 204 26.59 18.12 -8.00
CA GLY A 204 27.85 17.37 -8.04
C GLY A 204 27.78 16.12 -8.91
N PRO A 205 28.92 15.44 -9.11
CA PRO A 205 28.94 14.15 -9.78
C PRO A 205 28.08 13.14 -9.02
N ALA A 206 27.65 12.08 -9.71
CA ALA A 206 26.97 10.97 -9.07
C ALA A 206 27.85 10.42 -7.93
N LYS A 207 27.26 10.25 -6.76
CA LYS A 207 27.94 9.75 -5.56
C LYS A 207 27.59 8.29 -5.35
N GLN A 208 28.57 7.49 -4.92
CA GLN A 208 28.31 6.12 -4.49
C GLN A 208 27.55 6.12 -3.16
N LEU A 209 26.55 5.25 -3.04
CA LEU A 209 25.87 4.95 -1.78
C LEU A 209 26.91 4.55 -0.71
N SER A 210 26.70 4.97 0.54
CA SER A 210 27.62 4.58 1.62
C SER A 210 27.68 3.06 1.78
N ASP A 211 28.88 2.52 2.07
CA ASP A 211 29.08 1.08 2.32
C ASP A 211 28.09 0.58 3.38
N LYS A 212 27.89 1.35 4.45
CA LYS A 212 26.94 1.03 5.52
C LYS A 212 25.51 0.86 4.98
N THR A 213 25.02 1.80 4.18
CA THR A 213 23.65 1.73 3.64
C THR A 213 23.52 0.62 2.60
N TYR A 214 24.55 0.41 1.78
CA TYR A 214 24.60 -0.68 0.81
C TYR A 214 24.52 -2.06 1.48
N TYR A 215 25.42 -2.37 2.42
CA TYR A 215 25.44 -3.67 3.11
C TYR A 215 24.24 -3.88 4.04
N ASN A 216 23.71 -2.82 4.68
CA ASN A 216 22.45 -2.94 5.42
C ASN A 216 21.29 -3.31 4.50
N THR A 217 21.22 -2.75 3.29
CA THR A 217 20.16 -3.09 2.33
C THR A 217 20.32 -4.53 1.84
N MET A 218 21.56 -4.99 1.63
CA MET A 218 21.87 -6.38 1.31
C MET A 218 21.42 -7.33 2.44
N LEU A 219 21.76 -7.01 3.69
CA LEU A 219 21.35 -7.77 4.87
C LEU A 219 19.82 -7.81 5.02
N ASP A 220 19.15 -6.67 4.83
CA ASP A 220 17.68 -6.59 4.89
C ASP A 220 17.01 -7.40 3.77
N THR A 221 17.65 -7.51 2.61
CA THR A 221 17.20 -8.34 1.48
C THR A 221 17.30 -9.81 1.88
N ILE A 222 18.44 -10.26 2.38
CA ILE A 222 18.65 -11.63 2.86
C ILE A 222 17.66 -11.99 3.97
N LYS A 223 17.46 -11.10 4.95
CA LYS A 223 16.47 -11.30 6.02
C LYS A 223 15.04 -11.43 5.48
N ALA A 224 14.69 -10.66 4.45
CA ALA A 224 13.38 -10.78 3.81
C ALA A 224 13.23 -12.14 3.10
N LEU A 225 14.26 -12.62 2.41
CA LEU A 225 14.29 -13.95 1.79
C LEU A 225 14.19 -15.07 2.84
N ILE A 226 14.92 -14.98 3.96
CA ILE A 226 14.83 -15.93 5.08
C ILE A 226 13.40 -15.96 5.62
N LYS A 227 12.78 -14.80 5.84
CA LYS A 227 11.41 -14.71 6.34
C LYS A 227 10.42 -15.35 5.36
N SER A 228 10.58 -15.09 4.06
CA SER A 228 9.77 -15.71 3.00
C SER A 228 9.90 -17.24 3.03
N ASP A 229 11.11 -17.77 3.02
CA ASP A 229 11.33 -19.22 2.92
C ASP A 229 10.94 -19.96 4.19
N LYS A 230 11.11 -19.36 5.38
CA LYS A 230 10.56 -19.90 6.64
C LYS A 230 9.04 -20.03 6.59
N ALA A 231 8.34 -18.97 6.16
CA ALA A 231 6.88 -19.02 6.03
C ALA A 231 6.44 -20.07 5.01
N LYS A 232 7.20 -20.24 3.91
CA LYS A 232 6.91 -21.28 2.91
C LYS A 232 7.17 -22.69 3.46
N GLU A 233 8.25 -22.91 4.22
CA GLU A 233 8.55 -24.17 4.89
C GLU A 233 7.46 -24.55 5.89
N GLU A 234 7.06 -23.63 6.77
CA GLU A 234 5.97 -23.83 7.74
C GLU A 234 4.64 -24.18 7.04
N SER A 235 4.37 -23.53 5.91
CA SER A 235 3.17 -23.79 5.11
C SER A 235 3.13 -25.19 4.46
N CYS A 236 4.27 -25.90 4.37
CA CYS A 236 4.32 -27.21 3.74
C CYS A 236 3.39 -28.24 4.42
N ASN A 237 3.24 -28.18 5.75
CA ASN A 237 2.34 -29.09 6.48
C ASN A 237 0.88 -28.90 6.07
N THR A 238 0.40 -27.65 5.99
CA THR A 238 -0.98 -27.37 5.55
C THR A 238 -1.20 -27.71 4.07
N LYS A 239 -0.15 -27.57 3.25
CA LYS A 239 -0.18 -27.93 1.83
C LYS A 239 -0.22 -29.45 1.63
N GLU A 240 0.37 -30.22 2.54
CA GLU A 240 0.33 -31.69 2.53
C GLU A 240 -1.10 -32.22 2.61
N THR A 241 -1.89 -31.78 3.59
CA THR A 241 -3.30 -32.18 3.74
C THR A 241 -4.12 -31.79 2.50
N ARG A 242 -3.94 -30.57 1.98
CA ARG A 242 -4.64 -30.12 0.77
C ARG A 242 -4.22 -30.90 -0.47
N ARG A 243 -2.96 -31.31 -0.56
CA ARG A 243 -2.43 -32.13 -1.65
C ARG A 243 -2.99 -33.52 -1.60
N LEU A 244 -3.03 -34.14 -0.42
CA LEU A 244 -3.60 -35.47 -0.23
C LEU A 244 -5.05 -35.52 -0.72
N ILE A 245 -5.91 -34.63 -0.21
CA ILE A 245 -7.32 -34.51 -0.63
C ILE A 245 -7.43 -34.31 -2.15
N ARG A 246 -6.56 -33.49 -2.74
CA ARG A 246 -6.58 -33.25 -4.19
C ARG A 246 -6.13 -34.47 -4.97
N SER A 247 -5.11 -35.18 -4.52
CA SER A 247 -4.59 -36.38 -5.19
C SER A 247 -5.60 -37.53 -5.14
N GLU A 248 -6.28 -37.73 -4.00
CA GLU A 248 -7.39 -38.68 -3.87
C GLU A 248 -8.54 -38.33 -4.82
N PHE A 249 -8.90 -37.03 -4.90
CA PHE A 249 -9.91 -36.56 -5.85
C PHE A 249 -9.51 -36.85 -7.31
N LEU A 250 -8.25 -36.60 -7.69
CA LEU A 250 -7.72 -36.82 -9.04
C LEU A 250 -7.68 -38.30 -9.44
N SER A 251 -7.42 -39.19 -8.47
CA SER A 251 -7.50 -40.64 -8.65
C SER A 251 -8.94 -41.07 -8.95
N LYS A 252 -9.91 -40.59 -8.16
CA LYS A 252 -11.33 -40.98 -8.28
C LYS A 252 -12.06 -40.34 -9.46
N ASN A 253 -11.67 -39.14 -9.89
CA ASN A 253 -12.40 -38.31 -10.87
C ASN A 253 -11.59 -37.99 -12.14
N ASN A 254 -10.66 -38.87 -12.52
CA ASN A 254 -9.65 -38.57 -13.54
C ASN A 254 -10.21 -38.14 -14.89
N ALA A 255 -11.23 -38.86 -15.38
CA ALA A 255 -11.82 -38.62 -16.70
C ALA A 255 -12.42 -37.21 -16.80
N ALA A 256 -13.29 -36.83 -15.85
CA ALA A 256 -13.92 -35.52 -15.81
C ALA A 256 -12.91 -34.38 -15.67
N VAL A 257 -11.83 -34.60 -14.90
CA VAL A 257 -10.74 -33.63 -14.75
C VAL A 257 -9.97 -33.44 -16.05
N LYS A 258 -9.57 -34.53 -16.71
CA LYS A 258 -8.83 -34.49 -17.98
C LYS A 258 -9.64 -33.85 -19.09
N GLU A 259 -10.93 -34.19 -19.19
CA GLU A 259 -11.86 -33.56 -20.14
C GLU A 259 -11.93 -32.05 -19.89
N THR A 260 -12.27 -31.64 -18.67
CA THR A 260 -12.44 -30.21 -18.33
C THR A 260 -11.16 -29.41 -18.55
N LEU A 261 -10.01 -29.91 -18.09
CA LEU A 261 -8.73 -29.22 -18.25
C LEU A 261 -8.22 -29.27 -19.70
N GLY A 262 -8.52 -30.34 -20.43
CA GLY A 262 -8.19 -30.48 -21.84
C GLY A 262 -8.94 -29.46 -22.71
N GLU A 263 -10.24 -29.28 -22.46
CA GLU A 263 -11.03 -28.21 -23.10
C GLU A 263 -10.48 -26.81 -22.77
N ILE A 264 -10.07 -26.58 -21.51
CA ILE A 264 -9.46 -25.30 -21.10
C ILE A 264 -8.13 -25.07 -21.82
N LYS A 265 -7.32 -26.11 -21.99
CA LYS A 265 -6.05 -26.04 -22.72
C LYS A 265 -6.28 -25.72 -24.19
N GLN A 266 -7.20 -26.40 -24.85
CA GLN A 266 -7.57 -26.11 -26.24
C GLN A 266 -8.04 -24.66 -26.40
N GLU A 267 -8.86 -24.15 -25.48
CA GLU A 267 -9.28 -22.74 -25.54
C GLU A 267 -8.10 -21.78 -25.30
N LEU A 268 -7.15 -22.09 -24.41
CA LEU A 268 -5.94 -21.28 -24.20
C LEU A 268 -5.04 -21.20 -25.44
N ASP A 269 -5.01 -22.27 -26.23
CA ASP A 269 -4.23 -22.34 -27.47
C ASP A 269 -4.91 -21.56 -28.60
N ASN A 270 -6.25 -21.49 -28.59
CA ASN A 270 -7.06 -20.82 -29.61
C ASN A 270 -7.45 -19.37 -29.28
N ALA A 271 -7.33 -18.95 -28.02
CA ALA A 271 -7.81 -17.66 -27.55
C ALA A 271 -7.02 -16.50 -28.16
N LYS A 272 -7.74 -15.55 -28.79
CA LYS A 272 -7.15 -14.36 -29.42
C LYS A 272 -6.62 -13.33 -28.42
N ASN A 273 -7.15 -13.30 -27.20
CA ASN A 273 -6.77 -12.36 -26.15
C ASN A 273 -7.27 -12.82 -24.76
N LEU A 274 -6.73 -12.19 -23.71
CA LEU A 274 -7.04 -12.51 -22.31
C LEU A 274 -8.54 -12.31 -21.97
N ASN A 275 -9.20 -11.32 -22.57
CA ASN A 275 -10.62 -11.05 -22.33
C ASN A 275 -11.53 -12.19 -22.79
N SER A 276 -11.19 -12.83 -23.91
CA SER A 276 -11.87 -14.01 -24.41
C SER A 276 -11.73 -15.16 -23.41
N MET A 277 -10.50 -15.41 -22.95
CA MET A 277 -10.22 -16.45 -21.95
C MET A 277 -10.92 -16.19 -20.61
N LYS A 278 -10.95 -14.93 -20.15
CA LYS A 278 -11.68 -14.51 -18.93
C LYS A 278 -13.17 -14.85 -19.01
N SER A 279 -13.77 -14.60 -20.17
CA SER A 279 -15.19 -14.87 -20.43
C SER A 279 -15.45 -16.37 -20.46
N TYR A 280 -14.62 -17.12 -21.18
CA TYR A 280 -14.69 -18.58 -21.25
C TYR A 280 -14.60 -19.23 -19.86
N LEU A 281 -13.57 -18.94 -19.06
CA LEU A 281 -13.44 -19.53 -17.72
C LEU A 281 -14.61 -19.18 -16.80
N LYS A 282 -15.19 -17.98 -16.94
CA LYS A 282 -16.39 -17.59 -16.19
C LYS A 282 -17.60 -18.42 -16.59
N LEU A 283 -17.78 -18.70 -17.88
CA LEU A 283 -18.86 -19.54 -18.40
C LEU A 283 -18.66 -21.00 -18.01
N LYS A 284 -17.46 -21.56 -18.21
CA LYS A 284 -17.11 -22.93 -17.83
C LYS A 284 -17.34 -23.18 -16.33
N TYR A 285 -16.93 -22.25 -15.46
CA TYR A 285 -17.22 -22.34 -14.03
C TYR A 285 -18.72 -22.35 -13.70
N LYS A 286 -19.51 -21.51 -14.39
CA LYS A 286 -20.97 -21.47 -14.19
C LYS A 286 -21.64 -22.77 -14.67
N GLN A 287 -21.18 -23.32 -15.79
CA GLN A 287 -21.65 -24.58 -16.34
C GLN A 287 -21.38 -25.72 -15.35
N LEU A 288 -20.13 -25.91 -14.94
CA LEU A 288 -19.77 -26.93 -13.95
C LEU A 288 -20.57 -26.81 -12.64
N LYS A 289 -20.87 -25.58 -12.20
CA LYS A 289 -21.70 -25.34 -11.02
C LYS A 289 -23.16 -25.75 -11.25
N LYS A 290 -23.71 -25.49 -12.44
CA LYS A 290 -25.07 -25.88 -12.83
C LYS A 290 -25.18 -27.41 -12.93
N ASP A 291 -24.15 -28.06 -13.44
CA ASP A 291 -24.07 -29.51 -13.65
C ASP A 291 -23.77 -30.26 -12.34
N LYS A 292 -23.70 -29.56 -11.20
CA LYS A 292 -23.43 -30.10 -9.86
C LYS A 292 -22.12 -30.91 -9.81
N CYS A 293 -21.11 -30.51 -10.58
CA CYS A 293 -19.80 -31.12 -10.53
C CYS A 293 -19.15 -30.94 -9.14
N ASP A 294 -18.20 -31.82 -8.83
CA ASP A 294 -17.49 -31.81 -7.55
C ASP A 294 -16.85 -30.44 -7.23
N SER A 295 -16.93 -30.05 -5.97
CA SER A 295 -16.39 -28.79 -5.45
C SER A 295 -14.90 -28.60 -5.76
N LYS A 296 -14.12 -29.67 -5.81
CA LYS A 296 -12.69 -29.65 -6.12
C LYS A 296 -12.45 -29.32 -7.58
N LEU A 297 -13.25 -29.85 -8.51
CA LEU A 297 -13.17 -29.46 -9.93
C LEU A 297 -13.50 -27.98 -10.10
N LEU A 298 -14.50 -27.47 -9.37
CA LEU A 298 -14.81 -26.03 -9.35
C LEU A 298 -13.65 -25.20 -8.81
N GLU A 299 -12.97 -25.65 -7.75
CA GLU A 299 -11.78 -25.00 -7.19
C GLU A 299 -10.65 -24.90 -8.22
N MET A 300 -10.42 -25.94 -9.02
CA MET A 300 -9.41 -25.97 -10.08
C MET A 300 -9.65 -24.89 -11.14
N VAL A 301 -10.88 -24.78 -11.64
CA VAL A 301 -11.24 -23.73 -12.60
C VAL A 301 -11.18 -22.35 -11.95
N ASN A 302 -11.54 -22.23 -10.67
CA ASN A 302 -11.48 -20.97 -9.95
C ASN A 302 -10.04 -20.50 -9.68
N GLU A 303 -9.07 -21.41 -9.49
CA GLU A 303 -7.64 -21.08 -9.41
C GLU A 303 -7.16 -20.39 -10.70
N LEU A 304 -7.59 -20.88 -11.87
CA LEU A 304 -7.26 -20.25 -13.16
C LEU A 304 -7.92 -18.88 -13.29
N ARG A 305 -9.19 -18.76 -12.89
CA ARG A 305 -9.91 -17.47 -12.88
C ARG A 305 -9.26 -16.45 -11.94
N ALA A 306 -8.74 -16.89 -10.80
CA ALA A 306 -8.08 -16.02 -9.83
C ALA A 306 -6.81 -15.38 -10.40
N ARG A 307 -6.05 -16.12 -11.23
CA ARG A 307 -4.87 -15.59 -11.93
C ARG A 307 -5.22 -14.44 -12.87
N ILE A 308 -6.40 -14.47 -13.49
CA ILE A 308 -6.89 -13.37 -14.33
C ILE A 308 -7.37 -12.16 -13.50
N LYS A 309 -7.85 -12.37 -12.27
CA LYS A 309 -8.31 -11.26 -11.40
C LYS A 309 -7.17 -10.39 -10.89
N ASN A 310 -6.00 -10.97 -10.70
CA ASN A 310 -4.74 -10.30 -10.38
C ASN A 310 -4.25 -9.31 -11.46
N VAL A 311 -5.07 -9.00 -12.48
CA VAL A 311 -4.77 -8.11 -13.60
C VAL A 311 -5.56 -6.79 -13.51
N ASN A 312 -6.72 -6.78 -12.84
CA ASN A 312 -7.51 -5.55 -12.64
C ASN A 312 -7.11 -4.80 -11.36
N ASP A 313 -6.50 -5.53 -10.42
CA ASP A 313 -5.65 -5.01 -9.36
C ASP A 313 -4.36 -5.83 -9.46
N PRO A 314 -3.29 -5.32 -10.09
CA PRO A 314 -2.01 -6.02 -10.09
C PRO A 314 -1.64 -6.29 -8.62
N PRO A 315 -1.32 -7.54 -8.23
CA PRO A 315 -0.76 -7.77 -6.92
C PRO A 315 0.47 -6.88 -6.82
N ALA A 316 0.46 -5.97 -5.86
CA ALA A 316 1.63 -5.20 -5.53
C ALA A 316 2.64 -6.14 -4.85
N GLU A 317 3.39 -6.90 -5.63
CA GLU A 317 4.74 -7.26 -5.22
C GLU A 317 5.57 -5.98 -5.33
N ASN A 318 6.14 -5.55 -4.20
CA ASN A 318 7.14 -4.48 -4.16
C ASN A 318 6.68 -3.10 -4.70
N GLY A 319 5.39 -2.78 -4.63
CA GLY A 319 4.90 -1.43 -4.93
C GLY A 319 5.20 -0.92 -6.34
N LYS A 320 5.26 -1.83 -7.32
CA LYS A 320 5.26 -1.57 -8.76
C LYS A 320 4.03 -2.27 -9.38
N PRO A 321 3.39 -1.69 -10.41
CA PRO A 321 2.58 -2.49 -11.32
C PRO A 321 3.55 -3.42 -12.07
N VAL A 322 3.45 -4.73 -11.84
CA VAL A 322 3.97 -5.69 -12.81
C VAL A 322 3.08 -5.53 -14.04
N ILE A 323 3.65 -5.00 -15.12
CA ILE A 323 2.98 -5.03 -16.42
C ILE A 323 3.05 -6.48 -16.87
N HIS A 324 2.12 -7.31 -16.39
CA HIS A 324 1.85 -8.53 -17.10
C HIS A 324 1.13 -8.12 -18.38
N THR A 325 1.83 -8.18 -19.51
CA THR A 325 1.14 -8.16 -20.80
C THR A 325 0.16 -9.32 -20.83
N ASP A 326 -0.94 -9.18 -21.59
CA ASP A 326 -1.91 -10.26 -21.78
C ASP A 326 -1.21 -11.58 -22.14
N ASP A 327 -0.11 -11.51 -22.89
CA ASP A 327 0.74 -12.65 -23.26
C ASP A 327 1.38 -13.38 -22.07
N ILE A 328 1.94 -12.65 -21.10
CA ILE A 328 2.56 -13.25 -19.90
C ILE A 328 1.50 -13.99 -19.08
N ILE A 329 0.30 -13.41 -18.96
CA ILE A 329 -0.81 -14.00 -18.20
C ILE A 329 -1.31 -15.25 -18.89
N MET A 330 -1.45 -15.19 -20.22
CA MET A 330 -1.83 -16.35 -21.03
C MET A 330 -0.80 -17.48 -20.86
N GLU A 331 0.49 -17.17 -20.84
CA GLU A 331 1.54 -18.16 -20.63
C GLU A 331 1.49 -18.76 -19.20
N GLU A 332 1.28 -17.95 -18.17
CA GLU A 332 1.09 -18.43 -16.81
C GLU A 332 -0.15 -19.35 -16.66
N LEU A 333 -1.22 -19.06 -17.42
CA LEU A 333 -2.42 -19.91 -17.46
C LEU A 333 -2.12 -21.24 -18.15
N ARG A 334 -1.36 -21.24 -19.26
CA ARG A 334 -0.91 -22.46 -19.94
C ARG A 334 -0.07 -23.32 -19.01
N GLU A 335 0.97 -22.75 -18.40
CA GLU A 335 1.83 -23.47 -17.47
C GLU A 335 1.04 -24.09 -16.31
N LYS A 336 0.08 -23.34 -15.75
CA LYS A 336 -0.72 -23.82 -14.64
C LYS A 336 -1.66 -24.94 -15.07
N THR A 337 -2.27 -24.82 -16.24
CA THR A 337 -3.15 -25.85 -16.81
C THR A 337 -2.37 -27.14 -17.09
N ASP A 338 -1.19 -27.03 -17.69
CA ASP A 338 -0.29 -28.16 -17.92
C ASP A 338 0.17 -28.81 -16.61
N LYS A 339 0.50 -28.03 -15.58
CA LYS A 339 0.83 -28.55 -14.24
C LYS A 339 -0.35 -29.32 -13.65
N MET A 340 -1.59 -28.84 -13.81
CA MET A 340 -2.78 -29.54 -13.32
C MET A 340 -3.04 -30.85 -14.10
N LEU A 341 -2.88 -30.84 -15.42
CA LEU A 341 -3.03 -32.04 -16.27
C LEU A 341 -2.00 -33.11 -15.92
N LYS A 342 -0.72 -32.74 -15.76
CA LYS A 342 0.34 -33.67 -15.33
C LYS A 342 0.04 -34.30 -13.97
N HIS A 343 -0.52 -33.52 -13.04
CA HIS A 343 -0.97 -34.07 -11.75
C HIS A 343 -2.14 -35.05 -11.92
N ALA A 344 -3.10 -34.73 -12.79
CA ALA A 344 -4.20 -35.65 -13.09
C ALA A 344 -3.67 -36.95 -13.72
N GLU A 345 -2.75 -36.87 -14.67
CA GLU A 345 -2.11 -38.06 -15.27
C GLU A 345 -1.40 -38.91 -14.21
N LYS A 346 -0.59 -38.28 -13.35
CA LYS A 346 0.19 -38.97 -12.32
C LYS A 346 -0.68 -39.71 -11.29
N TYR A 347 -1.70 -39.05 -10.75
CA TYR A 347 -2.54 -39.64 -9.69
C TYR A 347 -3.71 -40.46 -10.24
N GLY A 348 -4.04 -40.30 -11.52
CA GLY A 348 -5.07 -41.12 -12.19
C GLY A 348 -4.70 -42.58 -12.37
N THR A 349 -3.40 -42.90 -12.35
CA THR A 349 -2.90 -44.29 -12.46
C THR A 349 -2.72 -44.97 -11.10
N ILE A 350 -2.92 -44.26 -9.99
CA ILE A 350 -2.72 -44.77 -8.64
C ILE A 350 -4.09 -44.97 -7.99
N THR A 351 -4.48 -46.21 -7.77
CA THR A 351 -5.77 -46.58 -7.13
C THR A 351 -5.65 -46.85 -5.63
N ASP A 352 -4.44 -47.13 -5.14
CA ASP A 352 -4.18 -47.38 -3.71
C ASP A 352 -3.95 -46.07 -2.95
N GLU A 353 -4.80 -45.80 -1.97
CA GLU A 353 -4.74 -44.61 -1.11
C GLU A 353 -3.42 -44.52 -0.33
N ASN A 354 -2.81 -45.65 0.05
CA ASN A 354 -1.53 -45.66 0.76
C ASN A 354 -0.37 -45.23 -0.16
N LEU A 355 -0.40 -45.63 -1.43
CA LEU A 355 0.58 -45.20 -2.43
C LEU A 355 0.42 -43.71 -2.76
N ILE A 356 -0.82 -43.20 -2.82
CA ILE A 356 -1.08 -41.77 -2.98
C ILE A 356 -0.47 -40.98 -1.82
N LYS A 357 -0.69 -41.44 -0.59
CA LYS A 357 -0.17 -40.81 0.62
C LYS A 357 1.36 -40.78 0.63
N ALA A 358 2.02 -41.91 0.38
CA ALA A 358 3.47 -41.99 0.32
C ALA A 358 4.08 -41.06 -0.75
N GLU A 359 3.46 -40.96 -1.92
CA GLU A 359 3.92 -40.08 -3.01
C GLU A 359 3.75 -38.59 -2.66
N VAL A 360 2.66 -38.24 -1.97
CA VAL A 360 2.43 -36.87 -1.47
C VAL A 360 3.45 -36.52 -0.38
N GLU A 361 3.66 -37.41 0.60
CA GLU A 361 4.64 -37.24 1.67
C GLU A 361 6.05 -37.05 1.13
N LYS A 362 6.47 -37.88 0.17
CA LYS A 362 7.75 -37.75 -0.54
C LYS A 362 7.89 -36.38 -1.22
N SER A 363 6.88 -35.96 -1.97
CA SER A 363 6.88 -34.65 -2.64
C SER A 363 6.95 -33.47 -1.66
N VAL A 364 6.34 -33.61 -0.48
CA VAL A 364 6.39 -32.58 0.57
C VAL A 364 7.74 -32.58 1.28
N ALA A 365 8.32 -33.76 1.55
CA ALA A 365 9.66 -33.89 2.12
C ALA A 365 10.73 -33.26 1.22
N GLU A 366 10.72 -33.56 -0.08
CA GLU A 366 11.62 -32.95 -1.07
C GLU A 366 11.55 -31.41 -1.06
N ARG A 367 10.34 -30.85 -0.90
CA ARG A 367 10.14 -29.39 -0.78
C ARG A 367 10.66 -28.83 0.53
N LYS A 368 10.43 -29.50 1.65
CA LYS A 368 10.95 -29.09 2.96
C LYS A 368 12.48 -29.08 2.92
N ASP A 369 13.10 -30.10 2.35
CA ASP A 369 14.56 -30.18 2.26
C ASP A 369 15.14 -29.10 1.34
N ALA A 370 14.47 -28.78 0.22
CA ALA A 370 14.83 -27.64 -0.62
C ALA A 370 14.81 -26.30 0.16
N PHE A 371 13.79 -26.07 1.00
CA PHE A 371 13.73 -24.87 1.84
C PHE A 371 14.79 -24.89 2.94
N LYS A 372 15.08 -26.03 3.56
CA LYS A 372 16.17 -26.12 4.56
C LYS A 372 17.53 -25.78 3.96
N VAL A 373 17.82 -26.26 2.74
CA VAL A 373 19.05 -25.91 2.02
C VAL A 373 19.10 -24.40 1.78
N SER A 374 18.02 -23.82 1.25
CA SER A 374 17.90 -22.36 1.05
C SER A 374 18.14 -21.57 2.33
N LEU A 375 17.44 -21.92 3.41
CA LEU A 375 17.54 -21.24 4.70
C LEU A 375 18.94 -21.35 5.29
N LYS A 376 19.60 -22.51 5.20
CA LYS A 376 20.98 -22.67 5.66
C LYS A 376 21.93 -21.76 4.88
N THR A 377 21.79 -21.69 3.55
CA THR A 377 22.60 -20.80 2.71
C THR A 377 22.37 -19.32 3.04
N LEU A 378 21.11 -18.91 3.20
CA LEU A 378 20.78 -17.51 3.51
C LEU A 378 21.25 -17.11 4.92
N GLN A 379 21.13 -18.01 5.92
CA GLN A 379 21.61 -17.76 7.28
C GLN A 379 23.13 -17.67 7.36
N ASP A 380 23.85 -18.45 6.53
CA ASP A 380 25.30 -18.34 6.41
C ASP A 380 25.70 -16.98 5.83
N LEU A 381 25.04 -16.55 4.74
CA LEU A 381 25.25 -15.21 4.16
C LEU A 381 24.93 -14.09 5.16
N GLU A 382 23.82 -14.21 5.91
CA GLU A 382 23.45 -13.25 6.95
C GLU A 382 24.58 -13.10 7.99
N LYS A 383 25.14 -14.21 8.47
CA LYS A 383 26.26 -14.21 9.43
C LYS A 383 27.51 -13.59 8.86
N ARG A 384 27.90 -13.97 7.64
CA ARG A 384 29.09 -13.47 6.96
C ARG A 384 29.04 -11.95 6.80
N ILE A 385 27.93 -11.40 6.30
CA ILE A 385 27.74 -9.96 6.14
C ILE A 385 27.69 -9.26 7.50
N THR A 386 27.03 -9.85 8.50
CA THR A 386 26.97 -9.29 9.86
C THR A 386 28.35 -9.23 10.52
N ASN A 387 29.24 -10.18 10.21
CA ASN A 387 30.63 -10.21 10.67
C ASN A 387 31.55 -9.27 9.89
N GLY A 388 31.01 -8.49 8.94
CA GLY A 388 31.76 -7.48 8.18
C GLY A 388 32.39 -7.99 6.88
N GLU A 389 32.04 -9.20 6.43
CA GLU A 389 32.53 -9.71 5.15
C GLU A 389 31.93 -8.93 3.97
N LYS A 390 32.80 -8.46 3.06
CA LYS A 390 32.42 -7.67 1.88
C LYS A 390 32.08 -8.56 0.69
N ILE A 391 30.96 -9.26 0.77
CA ILE A 391 30.46 -10.11 -0.31
C ILE A 391 29.80 -9.26 -1.40
N THR A 392 30.05 -9.58 -2.66
CA THR A 392 29.46 -8.93 -3.83
C THR A 392 28.14 -9.57 -4.26
N VAL A 393 27.31 -8.82 -4.99
CA VAL A 393 26.06 -9.34 -5.58
C VAL A 393 26.32 -10.53 -6.50
N SER A 394 27.40 -10.48 -7.30
CA SER A 394 27.75 -11.57 -8.22
C SER A 394 28.12 -12.86 -7.47
N GLU A 395 28.84 -12.76 -6.37
CA GLU A 395 29.19 -13.93 -5.53
C GLU A 395 27.94 -14.54 -4.89
N ILE A 396 26.99 -13.71 -4.44
CA ILE A 396 25.70 -14.20 -3.90
C ILE A 396 24.90 -14.92 -5.00
N GLU A 397 24.77 -14.32 -6.19
CA GLU A 397 24.07 -14.94 -7.32
C GLU A 397 24.75 -16.24 -7.78
N GLN A 398 26.08 -16.32 -7.72
CA GLN A 398 26.81 -17.53 -8.04
C GLN A 398 26.58 -18.62 -6.97
N LEU A 399 26.64 -18.26 -5.69
CA LEU A 399 26.32 -19.18 -4.59
C LEU A 399 24.88 -19.70 -4.70
N PHE A 400 23.93 -18.84 -5.06
CA PHE A 400 22.54 -19.23 -5.28
C PHE A 400 22.44 -20.27 -6.40
N LYS A 401 23.05 -19.99 -7.56
CA LYS A 401 23.08 -20.93 -8.69
C LYS A 401 23.72 -22.27 -8.32
N GLU A 402 24.81 -22.26 -7.56
CA GLU A 402 25.50 -23.47 -7.12
C GLU A 402 24.65 -24.29 -6.14
N LYS A 403 24.03 -23.65 -5.14
CA LYS A 403 23.18 -24.32 -4.15
C LYS A 403 21.81 -24.71 -4.69
N ALA A 404 21.36 -24.07 -5.77
CA ALA A 404 20.15 -24.46 -6.49
C ALA A 404 20.33 -25.73 -7.35
N LYS A 405 21.57 -26.16 -7.66
CA LYS A 405 21.82 -27.39 -8.41
C LYS A 405 21.25 -28.59 -7.64
N GLY A 406 20.33 -29.31 -8.27
CA GLY A 406 19.62 -30.45 -7.65
C GLY A 406 18.31 -30.09 -6.95
N ILE A 407 17.99 -28.80 -6.79
CA ILE A 407 16.69 -28.36 -6.28
C ILE A 407 15.76 -28.11 -7.48
N SER A 408 14.88 -29.09 -7.75
CA SER A 408 13.86 -28.98 -8.81
C SER A 408 12.79 -27.91 -8.53
N PHE A 409 12.71 -27.43 -7.29
CA PHE A 409 11.65 -26.58 -6.81
C PHE A 409 11.98 -25.09 -6.93
N LYS A 410 11.33 -24.42 -7.90
CA LYS A 410 11.56 -23.01 -8.26
C LYS A 410 11.09 -21.99 -7.22
N ASP A 411 10.22 -22.33 -6.27
CA ASP A 411 9.69 -21.31 -5.32
C ASP A 411 10.66 -20.99 -4.16
N SER A 412 11.85 -21.61 -4.13
CA SER A 412 12.92 -21.30 -3.17
C SER A 412 13.62 -19.98 -3.51
N ALA A 413 14.08 -19.25 -2.49
CA ALA A 413 14.86 -18.02 -2.68
C ALA A 413 16.13 -18.23 -3.53
N LEU A 414 16.71 -19.43 -3.56
CA LEU A 414 17.90 -19.74 -4.36
C LEU A 414 17.67 -19.62 -5.88
N HIS A 415 16.41 -19.65 -6.34
CA HIS A 415 16.06 -19.48 -7.76
C HIS A 415 15.70 -18.03 -8.11
N THR A 416 15.78 -17.10 -7.16
CA THR A 416 15.50 -15.68 -7.38
C THR A 416 16.71 -14.95 -7.95
N GLU A 417 16.47 -13.87 -8.69
CA GLU A 417 17.52 -12.95 -9.09
C GLU A 417 17.82 -12.00 -7.93
N PHE A 418 18.88 -12.30 -7.16
CA PHE A 418 19.22 -11.53 -5.96
C PHE A 418 19.41 -10.03 -6.23
N ALA A 419 19.96 -9.66 -7.39
CA ALA A 419 20.10 -8.26 -7.76
C ALA A 419 18.75 -7.54 -7.88
N GLU A 420 17.72 -8.20 -8.40
CA GLU A 420 16.36 -7.64 -8.51
C GLU A 420 15.71 -7.48 -7.14
N GLU A 421 15.83 -8.49 -6.27
CA GLU A 421 15.34 -8.44 -4.88
C GLU A 421 16.02 -7.31 -4.10
N LEU A 422 17.33 -7.12 -4.32
CA LEU A 422 18.10 -6.03 -3.72
C LEU A 422 17.62 -4.65 -4.21
N ILE A 423 17.39 -4.50 -5.52
CA ILE A 423 16.86 -3.26 -6.11
C ILE A 423 15.49 -2.92 -5.51
N ASP A 424 14.61 -3.92 -5.40
CA ASP A 424 13.27 -3.74 -4.86
C ASP A 424 13.30 -3.41 -3.38
N LYS A 425 14.15 -4.07 -2.60
CA LYS A 425 14.35 -3.75 -1.20
C LYS A 425 14.88 -2.33 -1.02
N TYR A 426 15.89 -1.95 -1.81
CA TYR A 426 16.46 -0.61 -1.82
C TYR A 426 15.39 0.46 -2.12
N LYS A 427 14.61 0.25 -3.20
CA LYS A 427 13.51 1.12 -3.59
C LYS A 427 12.46 1.26 -2.48
N ASN A 428 12.07 0.15 -1.88
CA ASN A 428 11.05 0.12 -0.83
C ASN A 428 11.51 0.82 0.45
N ASN A 429 12.77 0.63 0.85
CA ASN A 429 13.36 1.33 1.98
C ASN A 429 13.28 2.86 1.78
N ILE A 430 13.70 3.36 0.62
CA ILE A 430 13.63 4.80 0.31
C ILE A 430 12.17 5.29 0.24
N LYS A 431 11.28 4.54 -0.42
CA LYS A 431 9.85 4.90 -0.49
C LYS A 431 9.22 5.00 0.90
N ASN A 432 9.54 4.07 1.79
CA ASN A 432 9.04 4.09 3.17
C ASN A 432 9.58 5.30 3.94
N ASN A 433 10.86 5.63 3.77
CA ASN A 433 11.45 6.83 4.37
C ASN A 433 10.79 8.11 3.85
N ILE A 434 10.60 8.25 2.54
CA ILE A 434 9.90 9.39 1.94
C ILE A 434 8.45 9.46 2.40
N LYS A 435 7.77 8.32 2.52
CA LYS A 435 6.41 8.25 3.05
C LYS A 435 6.36 8.80 4.47
N GLY A 436 7.27 8.37 5.34
CA GLY A 436 7.43 8.92 6.69
C GLY A 436 7.75 10.42 6.69
N HIS A 437 8.65 10.87 5.80
CA HIS A 437 8.97 12.29 5.66
C HIS A 437 7.76 13.13 5.24
N LYS A 438 6.99 12.66 4.23
CA LYS A 438 5.74 13.31 3.80
C LYS A 438 4.71 13.38 4.92
N GLN A 439 4.58 12.33 5.73
CA GLN A 439 3.71 12.34 6.91
C GLN A 439 4.16 13.40 7.92
N PHE A 440 5.44 13.42 8.28
CA PHE A 440 5.99 14.37 9.25
C PHE A 440 5.87 15.82 8.76
N THR A 441 6.24 16.10 7.50
CA THR A 441 6.05 17.43 6.90
C THR A 441 4.58 17.80 6.81
N GLY A 442 3.71 16.84 6.50
CA GLY A 442 2.26 17.01 6.54
C GLY A 442 1.76 17.45 7.92
N LEU A 443 2.28 16.88 9.00
CA LEU A 443 1.96 17.29 10.37
C LEU A 443 2.40 18.74 10.64
N ILE A 444 3.63 19.12 10.26
CA ILE A 444 4.12 20.49 10.45
C ILE A 444 3.26 21.50 9.67
N ILE A 445 2.95 21.20 8.39
CA ILE A 445 2.09 22.05 7.57
C ILE A 445 0.70 22.14 8.19
N SER A 446 0.15 21.02 8.68
CA SER A 446 -1.16 21.01 9.32
C SER A 446 -1.21 21.92 10.54
N LEU A 447 -0.16 21.93 11.37
CA LEU A 447 -0.02 22.82 12.53
C LEU A 447 0.11 24.29 12.10
N ALA A 448 0.94 24.57 11.08
CA ALA A 448 1.13 25.93 10.56
C ALA A 448 -0.13 26.52 9.91
N VAL A 449 -0.99 25.66 9.37
CA VAL A 449 -2.24 26.03 8.69
C VAL A 449 -3.39 26.24 9.67
N LEU A 450 -3.27 25.85 10.95
CA LEU A 450 -4.32 26.01 11.96
C LEU A 450 -4.90 27.44 12.04
N PRO A 451 -4.09 28.53 12.08
CA PRO A 451 -4.62 29.90 12.12
C PRO A 451 -5.42 30.26 10.86
N ILE A 452 -4.97 29.76 9.70
CA ILE A 452 -5.64 29.97 8.40
C ILE A 452 -6.95 29.19 8.36
N THR A 453 -6.99 27.96 8.84
CA THR A 453 -8.24 27.18 8.90
C THR A 453 -9.25 27.78 9.87
N CYS A 454 -8.82 28.31 11.01
CA CYS A 454 -9.71 28.96 11.98
C CYS A 454 -10.30 30.26 11.43
N THR A 455 -9.49 31.08 10.76
CA THR A 455 -9.96 32.32 10.12
C THR A 455 -10.89 32.03 8.94
N LEU A 456 -10.55 31.05 8.10
CA LEU A 456 -11.40 30.60 7.01
C LEU A 456 -12.72 30.02 7.53
N LEU A 457 -12.69 29.26 8.64
CA LEU A 457 -13.91 28.73 9.26
C LEU A 457 -14.83 29.84 9.73
N ASN A 458 -14.29 30.84 10.43
CA ASN A 458 -15.08 31.99 10.89
C ASN A 458 -15.65 32.82 9.73
N TRP A 459 -15.08 32.72 8.52
CA TRP A 459 -15.56 33.40 7.32
C TRP A 459 -16.57 32.56 6.50
N VAL A 460 -16.33 31.26 6.35
CA VAL A 460 -17.17 30.34 5.57
C VAL A 460 -18.44 29.96 6.34
N TYR A 461 -18.31 29.75 7.65
CA TYR A 461 -19.39 29.20 8.47
C TYR A 461 -20.64 30.09 8.52
N PRO A 462 -20.57 31.43 8.75
CA PRO A 462 -21.75 32.28 8.71
C PRO A 462 -22.45 32.25 7.34
N ARG A 463 -21.69 32.34 6.24
CA ARG A 463 -22.24 32.29 4.87
C ARG A 463 -22.88 30.96 4.52
N PHE A 464 -22.35 29.86 5.05
CA PHE A 464 -22.98 28.54 4.90
C PHE A 464 -24.30 28.49 5.66
N MET A 465 -24.33 28.96 6.90
CA MET A 465 -25.56 29.02 7.69
C MET A 465 -26.61 29.90 7.01
N ASP A 466 -26.20 31.03 6.42
CA ASP A 466 -27.06 31.91 5.62
C ASP A 466 -27.66 31.25 4.38
N ALA A 467 -26.91 30.37 3.72
CA ALA A 467 -27.35 29.72 2.49
C ALA A 467 -28.20 28.46 2.74
N VAL A 468 -27.90 27.68 3.78
CA VAL A 468 -28.50 26.35 4.02
C VAL A 468 -29.58 26.38 5.09
N PHE A 469 -29.46 27.29 6.06
CA PHE A 469 -30.44 27.49 7.12
C PHE A 469 -30.76 28.99 7.30
N PRO A 470 -31.33 29.66 6.28
CA PRO A 470 -31.59 31.10 6.32
C PRO A 470 -32.49 31.50 7.50
N ASN A 471 -33.40 30.62 7.93
CA ASN A 471 -34.27 30.85 9.09
C ASN A 471 -33.54 30.75 10.43
N LEU A 472 -32.39 30.07 10.50
CA LEU A 472 -31.52 29.99 11.68
C LEU A 472 -30.40 31.03 11.68
N SER A 473 -30.11 31.63 10.53
CA SER A 473 -29.00 32.56 10.36
C SER A 473 -29.43 34.03 10.43
N ASN A 474 -30.72 34.31 10.24
CA ASN A 474 -31.15 35.68 9.97
C ASN A 474 -31.09 36.57 11.21
N LYS A 475 -30.22 37.59 11.10
CA LYS A 475 -30.51 39.00 11.43
C LYS A 475 -31.39 39.22 12.67
N LYS A 476 -30.72 39.52 13.79
CA LYS A 476 -31.20 39.83 15.16
C LYS A 476 -31.16 38.65 16.13
N HIS A 477 -29.96 38.21 16.49
CA HIS A 477 -29.70 38.09 17.93
C HIS A 477 -29.10 39.44 18.34
N ASP A 478 -29.86 40.23 19.09
CA ASP A 478 -29.27 41.34 19.84
C ASP A 478 -28.12 40.76 20.66
N ASN A 479 -26.93 41.37 20.54
CA ASN A 479 -25.75 40.95 21.30
C ASN A 479 -26.05 41.05 22.80
N GLU A 480 -26.51 39.97 23.43
CA GLU A 480 -26.65 39.88 24.89
C GLU A 480 -25.28 40.16 25.56
N SER A 481 -24.18 39.81 24.89
CA SER A 481 -22.82 40.12 25.31
C SER A 481 -22.47 41.62 25.26
N LYS A 482 -23.08 42.45 24.40
CA LYS A 482 -22.91 43.91 24.44
C LYS A 482 -23.77 44.56 25.53
N GLN A 483 -24.99 44.07 25.72
CA GLN A 483 -25.90 44.58 26.76
C GLN A 483 -25.41 44.29 28.19
N LEU A 484 -24.68 43.19 28.39
CA LEU A 484 -24.05 42.86 29.68
C LEU A 484 -22.81 43.70 29.96
N VAL A 485 -22.06 44.10 28.92
CA VAL A 485 -20.89 44.98 29.04
C VAL A 485 -21.31 46.44 29.28
N ASP A 486 -22.41 46.89 28.66
CA ASP A 486 -22.94 48.24 28.84
C ASP A 486 -23.67 48.44 30.19
N LYS A 487 -24.07 47.35 30.86
CA LYS A 487 -24.70 47.36 32.20
C LYS A 487 -23.70 47.17 33.36
N ALA A 488 -22.41 46.96 33.09
CA ALA A 488 -21.40 46.87 34.13
C ALA A 488 -21.12 48.29 34.71
N PRO A 489 -21.16 48.49 36.03
CA PRO A 489 -20.88 49.79 36.62
C PRO A 489 -19.43 50.19 36.34
N LYS A 490 -19.24 51.37 35.74
CA LYS A 490 -17.91 51.93 35.47
C LYS A 490 -17.34 52.46 36.79
N GLU A 491 -16.30 51.83 37.32
CA GLU A 491 -15.58 52.34 38.48
C GLU A 491 -15.01 53.73 38.21
N GLN A 492 -15.25 54.63 39.16
CA GLN A 492 -14.75 56.00 39.17
C GLN A 492 -13.23 55.97 39.36
N THR A 493 -12.52 56.53 38.38
CA THR A 493 -11.11 56.89 38.51
C THR A 493 -10.95 58.09 39.44
N GLY A 494 -10.54 57.84 40.69
CA GLY A 494 -9.68 58.74 41.46
C GLY A 494 -8.34 58.01 41.62
N GLY A 495 -7.16 58.59 41.46
CA GLY A 495 -6.71 59.96 41.55
C GLY A 495 -5.24 59.83 41.94
N VAL A 496 -4.34 60.45 41.18
CA VAL A 496 -2.88 60.32 41.27
C VAL A 496 -2.34 61.02 42.53
N ALA A 497 -1.43 60.37 43.26
CA ALA A 497 -0.28 60.94 44.00
C ALA A 497 0.43 59.82 44.77
N ALA A 498 1.75 59.74 44.93
CA ALA A 498 2.92 60.39 44.36
C ALA A 498 4.04 59.33 44.37
#